data_AF-A0A4U7EUV6-F1
#
_entry.id   AF-A0A4U7EUV6-F1
#
_cell.length_a   1.000
_cell.length_b   1.000
_cell.length_c   1.000
_cell.angle_alpha   90.00
_cell.angle_beta   90.00
_cell.angle_gamma   90.00
#
_symmetry.space_group_name_H-M   'P 1'
#
loop_
_entity.id
_entity.type
_entity.pdbx_description
1 polymer ?
#
loop_
_entity_poly.entity_id
_entity_poly.type
_entity_poly.pdbx_seq_one_letter_code
_entity_poly.pdbx_strand_id
1 'polypeptide(L)' 'HTFTVLEMDGKPVTPFHTDTVLLGKNGHAKAAFVADNPGRWMYHCHVIEHMKTGLMGFVEVA' A
#
# COMPACT_ATOMS: atom_id res chain seq x y z
N HIS A 1 -3.36 5.50 8.24
CA HIS A 1 -4.43 5.10 7.32
C HIS A 1 -4.29 3.62 7.03
N THR A 2 -5.37 2.86 7.01
CA THR A 2 -5.35 1.45 6.58
C THR A 2 -6.03 1.32 5.21
N PHE A 3 -5.69 0.27 4.47
CA PHE A 3 -6.36 -0.12 3.24
C PHE A 3 -6.89 -1.54 3.36
N THR A 4 -7.85 -1.89 2.51
CA THR A 4 -8.41 -3.24 2.38
C THR A 4 -7.71 -3.94 1.22
N VAL A 5 -7.15 -5.13 1.44
CA VAL A 5 -6.63 -5.98 0.37
C VAL A 5 -7.77 -6.81 -0.22
N LEU A 6 -7.94 -6.78 -1.53
CA LEU A 6 -9.01 -7.46 -2.27
C LEU A 6 -8.49 -8.68 -3.06
N GLU A 7 -7.26 -8.60 -3.54
CA GLU A 7 -6.66 -9.61 -4.42
C GLU A 7 -5.14 -9.65 -4.19
N MET A 8 -4.56 -10.85 -4.27
CA MET A 8 -3.12 -11.11 -4.28
C MET A 8 -2.78 -12.01 -5.47
N ASP A 9 -1.82 -11.59 -6.29
CA ASP A 9 -1.31 -12.33 -7.46
C ASP A 9 -2.41 -12.87 -8.39
N GLY A 10 -3.40 -12.04 -8.70
CA GLY A 10 -4.53 -12.39 -9.57
C GLY A 10 -5.63 -13.21 -8.89
N LYS A 11 -5.48 -13.54 -7.60
CA LYS A 11 -6.44 -14.37 -6.84
C LYS A 11 -7.17 -13.54 -5.78
N PRO A 12 -8.51 -13.59 -5.72
CA PRO A 12 -9.26 -12.99 -4.64
C PRO A 12 -8.79 -13.53 -3.30
N VAL A 13 -8.76 -12.66 -2.29
CA VAL A 13 -8.53 -13.04 -0.89
C VAL A 13 -9.77 -12.73 -0.08
N THR A 14 -9.92 -13.34 1.11
CA THR A 14 -10.86 -12.84 2.11
C THR A 14 -10.41 -11.42 2.47
N PRO A 15 -11.22 -10.37 2.22
CA PRO A 15 -10.75 -9.00 2.42
C PRO A 15 -10.31 -8.75 3.86
N PHE A 16 -9.16 -8.09 4.02
CA PHE A 16 -8.61 -7.74 5.33
C PHE A 16 -8.02 -6.34 5.30
N HIS A 17 -8.05 -5.68 6.46
CA HIS A 17 -7.47 -4.34 6.64
C HIS A 17 -6.02 -4.44 7.12
N THR A 18 -5.16 -3.63 6.52
CA THR A 18 -3.74 -3.52 6.88
C THR A 18 -3.20 -2.16 6.43
N ASP A 19 -2.07 -1.74 6.99
CA ASP A 19 -1.26 -0.63 6.47
C ASP A 19 -0.10 -1.10 5.57
N THR A 20 0.20 -2.40 5.58
CA THR A 20 1.36 -2.98 4.88
C THR A 20 0.99 -4.32 4.24
N VAL A 21 1.46 -4.55 3.02
CA VAL A 21 1.38 -5.85 2.33
C VAL A 21 2.76 -6.23 1.79
N LEU A 22 3.14 -7.50 1.95
CA LEU A 22 4.38 -8.02 1.41
C LEU A 22 4.18 -8.37 -0.06
N LEU A 23 4.89 -7.67 -0.95
CA LEU A 23 4.95 -7.99 -2.37
C LEU A 23 6.23 -8.75 -2.68
N GLY A 24 6.09 -9.97 -3.18
CA GLY A 24 7.19 -10.76 -3.72
C GLY A 24 7.67 -10.23 -5.08
N LYS A 25 8.71 -10.86 -5.64
CA LYS A 25 9.15 -10.58 -7.01
C LYS A 25 8.01 -10.83 -7.99
N ASN A 26 7.71 -9.84 -8.84
CA ASN A 26 6.57 -9.84 -9.77
C ASN A 26 5.20 -10.03 -9.07
N GLY A 27 5.14 -9.80 -7.75
CA GLY A 27 3.90 -9.89 -6.99
C GLY A 27 2.99 -8.69 -7.26
N HIS A 28 1.68 -8.92 -7.21
CA HIS A 28 0.67 -7.90 -7.42
C HIS A 28 -0.38 -7.95 -6.31
N ALA A 29 -0.84 -6.79 -5.84
CA ALA A 29 -1.95 -6.70 -4.92
C ALA A 29 -2.97 -5.68 -5.44
N LYS A 30 -4.25 -5.97 -5.25
CA LYS A 30 -5.34 -4.99 -5.43
C LYS A 30 -5.78 -4.54 -4.04
N ALA A 31 -5.60 -3.26 -3.75
CA ALA A 31 -5.99 -2.67 -2.48
C ALA A 31 -6.95 -1.48 -2.70
N ALA A 32 -7.81 -1.22 -1.72
CA ALA A 32 -8.76 -0.11 -1.73
C ALA A 32 -8.77 0.63 -0.40
N PHE A 33 -8.83 1.95 -0.45
CA PHE A 33 -8.99 2.83 0.72
C PHE A 33 -9.89 4.00 0.35
N VAL A 34 -10.54 4.60 1.34
CA VAL A 34 -11.27 5.86 1.18
C VAL A 34 -10.30 7.00 1.49
N ALA A 35 -10.18 7.97 0.60
CA ALA A 35 -9.33 9.15 0.80
C ALA A 35 -10.13 10.26 1.52
N ASP A 36 -10.47 10.01 2.79
CA ASP A 36 -11.33 10.87 3.63
C ASP A 36 -10.56 11.65 4.70
N ASN A 37 -9.23 11.54 4.73
CA ASN A 37 -8.37 12.20 5.70
C ASN A 37 -7.41 13.18 5.00
N PRO A 38 -7.69 14.50 5.01
CA PRO A 38 -6.89 15.50 4.32
C PRO A 38 -5.42 15.51 4.77
N GLY A 39 -4.51 15.69 3.82
CA GLY A 39 -3.08 15.78 4.08
C GLY A 39 -2.22 15.13 3.00
N ARG A 40 -0.91 15.17 3.23
CA ARG A 40 0.10 14.51 2.38
C ARG A 40 0.57 13.23 3.07
N TRP A 41 0.08 12.10 2.60
CA TRP A 41 0.33 10.78 3.18
C TRP A 41 1.48 10.10 2.47
N MET A 42 2.49 9.69 3.23
CA MET A 42 3.62 8.95 2.68
C MET A 42 3.24 7.49 2.42
N TYR A 43 3.69 6.95 1.29
CA TYR A 43 3.72 5.51 1.05
C TYR A 43 5.13 5.12 0.61
N HIS A 44 5.61 3.96 1.06
CA HIS A 44 6.98 3.52 0.75
C HIS A 44 7.12 2.02 0.93
N CYS A 45 8.24 1.47 0.46
CA CYS A 45 8.65 0.13 0.85
C CYS A 45 9.11 0.13 2.31
N HIS A 46 8.57 -0.78 3.12
CA HIS A 46 8.90 -0.84 4.55
C HIS A 46 10.30 -1.43 4.85
N VAL A 47 11.05 -1.83 3.82
CA VAL A 47 12.50 -2.06 3.92
C VAL A 47 13.18 -0.70 3.94
N ILE A 48 13.74 -0.32 5.09
CA ILE A 48 14.24 1.04 5.35
C ILE A 48 15.32 1.46 4.35
N GLU A 49 16.17 0.54 3.94
CA GLU A 49 17.20 0.76 2.94
C GLU A 49 16.58 1.17 1.60
N HIS A 50 15.51 0.50 1.16
CA HIS A 50 14.80 0.84 -0.08
C HIS A 50 14.08 2.18 0.02
N MET A 51 13.45 2.48 1.17
CA MET A 51 12.84 3.80 1.40
C MET A 51 13.90 4.91 1.27
N LYS A 52 15.05 4.74 1.95
CA LYS A 52 16.14 5.73 1.93
C LYS A 52 16.76 5.91 0.55
N THR A 53 16.75 4.88 -0.29
CA THR A 53 17.27 4.95 -1.67
C THR A 53 16.21 5.36 -2.70
N GLY A 54 15.02 5.79 -2.26
CA GLY A 54 14.04 6.49 -3.09
C GLY A 54 12.76 5.73 -3.40
N LEU A 55 12.56 4.52 -2.86
CA LEU A 55 11.33 3.74 -3.06
C LEU A 55 10.20 4.24 -2.13
N MET A 56 9.83 5.51 -2.32
CA MET A 56 8.82 6.24 -1.54
C MET A 56 8.09 7.28 -2.40
N GLY A 57 6.90 7.67 -1.98
CA GLY A 57 6.09 8.71 -2.60
C GLY A 57 5.02 9.25 -1.66
N PHE A 58 4.16 10.13 -2.19
CA PHE A 58 3.06 10.72 -1.44
C PHE A 58 1.74 10.58 -2.19
N VAL A 59 0.66 10.39 -1.43
CA VAL A 59 -0.71 10.62 -1.87
C VAL A 59 -1.19 11.90 -1.21
N GLU A 60 -1.63 12.86 -2.01
CA GLU A 60 -2.24 14.10 -1.53
C GLU A 60 -3.75 13.95 -1.52
N VAL A 61 -4.36 14.25 -0.37
CA VAL A 61 -5.80 14.27 -0.16
C VAL A 61 -6.17 15.70 0.20
N ALA A 62 -6.97 16.34 -0.65
CA ALA A 62 -7.39 17.74 -0.55
C ALA A 62 -8.92 17.86 -0.58
#